data_AF-A0A251PJ08-F1
#
_entry.id   AF-A0A251PJ08-F1
#
_cell.length_a   1.000
_cell.length_b   1.000
_cell.length_c   1.000
_cell.angle_alpha   90.00
_cell.angle_beta   90.00
_cell.angle_gamma   90.00
#
_symmetry.space_group_name_H-M   'P 1'
#
loop_
_entity.id
_entity.type
_entity.pdbx_description
1 polymer ?
#
loop_
_entity_poly.entity_id
_entity_poly.type
_entity_poly.pdbx_seq_one_letter_code
_entity_poly.pdbx_strand_id
1 'polypeptide(L)'
;MGDVIPLEGSDDSDDSNPIETIQAIKNATKKGKMRAPEQLNEKQQDKKGRKIGGVEKLAGQIDHIVGVVESRSTATSLMMKMQLGSSIPEVMEVVSSLPECEPTSTLWMFATRLFFNQEMREIFSTMKTPNVKFAWLTYEFNNQ
;
A
#
# COMPACT_ATOMS: atom_id res chain seq x y z
N MET A 1 -50.23 -11.72 -27.41
CA MET A 1 -50.46 -11.60 -25.95
C MET A 1 -49.08 -11.48 -25.31
N GLY A 2 -48.58 -10.34 -24.87
CA GLY A 2 -49.28 -9.20 -24.26
C GLY A 2 -49.58 -9.57 -22.81
N ASP A 3 -48.67 -9.18 -21.90
CA ASP A 3 -48.96 -8.79 -20.51
C ASP A 3 -47.77 -7.97 -19.96
N VAL A 4 -47.89 -6.67 -20.19
CA VAL A 4 -47.54 -5.61 -19.22
C VAL A 4 -48.80 -5.45 -18.37
N ILE A 5 -48.73 -5.34 -17.03
CA ILE A 5 -49.02 -4.13 -16.20
C ILE A 5 -48.63 -4.41 -14.72
N PRO A 6 -48.61 -3.42 -13.80
CA PRO A 6 -47.57 -3.21 -12.78
C PRO A 6 -48.17 -3.47 -11.38
N LEU A 7 -47.55 -2.96 -10.30
CA LEU A 7 -48.17 -2.37 -9.09
C LEU A 7 -47.05 -2.30 -8.03
N GLU A 8 -46.45 -1.14 -7.77
CA GLU A 8 -46.91 -0.07 -6.86
C GLU A 8 -47.12 -0.52 -5.40
N GLY A 9 -46.33 0.09 -4.51
CA GLY A 9 -46.77 0.49 -3.18
C GLY A 9 -46.40 -0.42 -2.00
N SER A 10 -45.31 -0.07 -1.30
CA SER A 10 -45.49 0.39 0.08
C SER A 10 -44.26 1.18 0.56
N ASP A 11 -44.58 2.43 0.85
CA ASP A 11 -43.91 3.40 1.70
C ASP A 11 -43.46 2.79 3.05
N ASP A 12 -42.23 3.07 3.47
CA ASP A 12 -42.00 3.55 4.83
C ASP A 12 -40.74 4.43 4.87
N SER A 13 -41.01 5.73 4.78
CA SER A 13 -40.25 6.85 5.32
C SER A 13 -39.23 6.50 6.42
N ASP A 14 -37.94 6.62 6.11
CA ASP A 14 -36.90 6.88 7.12
C ASP A 14 -36.47 8.35 7.00
N ASP A 15 -37.22 9.19 7.71
CA ASP A 15 -36.91 10.58 8.00
C ASP A 15 -35.76 10.61 9.00
N SER A 16 -34.60 11.13 8.60
CA SER A 16 -33.76 12.03 9.41
C SER A 16 -32.43 12.33 8.71
N ASN A 17 -32.40 13.42 7.94
CA ASN A 17 -31.20 14.25 7.88
C ASN A 17 -31.15 15.06 9.19
N PRO A 18 -29.98 15.24 9.81
CA PRO A 18 -29.31 16.51 9.50
C PRO A 18 -27.79 16.46 9.46
N ILE A 19 -27.30 17.17 8.46
CA ILE A 19 -26.02 17.85 8.37
C ILE A 19 -25.75 18.62 9.68
N GLU A 20 -25.00 18.01 10.61
CA GLU A 20 -24.73 18.59 11.93
C GLU A 20 -23.23 18.71 12.25
N THR A 21 -22.44 19.29 11.34
CA THR A 21 -21.04 19.64 11.68
C THR A 21 -20.55 20.99 11.12
N ILE A 22 -21.40 21.78 10.45
CA ILE A 22 -20.95 23.05 9.80
C ILE A 22 -21.16 24.29 10.70
N GLN A 23 -21.65 24.15 11.93
CA GLN A 23 -22.08 25.30 12.74
C GLN A 23 -21.10 25.80 13.82
N ALA A 24 -19.79 25.69 13.61
CA ALA A 24 -18.79 26.14 14.60
C ALA A 24 -17.77 27.20 14.12
N ILE A 25 -17.99 27.93 13.01
CA ILE A 25 -16.97 28.87 12.50
C ILE A 25 -17.43 30.34 12.33
N LYS A 26 -18.72 30.69 12.49
CA LYS A 26 -19.18 32.01 12.00
C LYS A 26 -19.15 33.18 12.98
N ASN A 27 -18.79 33.01 14.25
CA ASN A 27 -18.95 34.10 15.24
C ASN A 27 -17.65 34.45 15.99
N ALA A 28 -16.63 34.94 15.29
CA ALA A 28 -15.64 35.85 15.90
C ALA A 28 -14.77 36.52 14.83
N THR A 29 -15.20 37.68 14.31
CA THR A 29 -14.35 38.89 14.16
C THR A 29 -15.08 39.98 13.36
N LYS A 30 -15.81 40.86 14.05
CA LYS A 30 -16.15 42.19 13.54
C LYS A 30 -15.28 43.25 14.23
N LYS A 31 -14.18 43.57 13.55
CA LYS A 31 -13.56 44.89 13.31
C LYS A 31 -14.14 46.10 14.09
N GLY A 32 -13.30 46.82 14.84
CA GLY A 32 -13.60 48.18 15.32
C GLY A 32 -12.52 48.75 16.25
N LYS A 33 -12.11 49.99 16.06
CA LYS A 33 -10.87 50.64 16.52
C LYS A 33 -11.19 51.81 17.46
N MET A 34 -10.47 52.00 18.59
CA MET A 34 -10.02 53.33 19.07
C MET A 34 -9.06 53.30 20.30
N ARG A 35 -7.85 53.82 20.04
CA ARG A 35 -6.83 54.61 20.79
C ARG A 35 -6.61 54.52 22.32
N ALA A 36 -5.30 54.56 22.64
CA ALA A 36 -4.49 54.40 23.88
C ALA A 36 -4.59 55.57 24.91
N PRO A 37 -3.79 55.69 26.03
CA PRO A 37 -2.51 55.03 26.42
C PRO A 37 -2.32 54.69 27.93
N GLU A 38 -1.25 53.95 28.29
CA GLU A 38 -0.41 54.17 29.50
C GLU A 38 0.83 53.24 29.44
N GLN A 39 1.92 53.69 30.04
CA GLN A 39 3.32 53.42 29.72
C GLN A 39 3.94 52.15 30.35
N LEU A 40 4.99 51.62 29.69
CA LEU A 40 6.35 51.34 30.22
C LEU A 40 7.00 50.04 29.69
N ASN A 41 8.00 50.26 28.84
CA ASN A 41 9.36 49.69 28.86
C ASN A 41 9.63 48.23 28.43
N GLU A 42 10.34 48.17 27.29
CA GLU A 42 11.62 47.46 27.11
C GLU A 42 11.64 45.91 27.12
N LYS A 43 11.45 45.31 25.94
CA LYS A 43 12.54 44.82 25.06
C LYS A 43 11.96 43.88 24.01
N GLN A 44 12.05 44.32 22.76
CA GLN A 44 11.78 43.53 21.58
C GLN A 44 12.78 42.36 21.54
N GLN A 45 12.28 41.13 21.70
CA GLN A 45 12.85 40.01 20.96
C GLN A 45 11.94 39.76 19.78
N ASP A 46 12.38 40.25 18.62
CA ASP A 46 11.84 39.94 17.31
C ASP A 46 11.91 38.42 17.06
N LYS A 47 10.93 37.68 17.56
CA LYS A 47 10.52 36.43 16.91
C LYS A 47 9.66 36.85 15.74
N LYS A 48 10.34 37.30 14.67
CA LYS A 48 9.80 37.52 13.34
C LYS A 48 8.96 36.29 13.01
N GLY A 49 7.64 36.41 13.20
CA GLY A 49 6.68 35.39 12.83
C GLY A 49 6.87 35.16 11.35
N ARG A 50 7.56 34.07 11.01
CA ARG A 50 7.80 33.70 9.63
C ARG A 50 6.42 33.40 9.08
N LYS A 51 5.86 34.37 8.36
CA LYS A 51 4.59 34.25 7.66
C LYS A 51 4.86 33.24 6.56
N ILE A 52 4.77 31.95 6.91
CA ILE A 52 4.94 30.83 5.99
C ILE A 52 3.96 31.12 4.86
N GLY A 53 4.50 31.43 3.68
CA GLY A 53 3.70 31.82 2.54
C GLY A 53 2.75 30.68 2.21
N GLY A 54 1.54 30.97 1.71
CA GLY A 54 0.60 29.93 1.30
C GLY A 54 1.22 28.89 0.36
N VAL A 55 2.23 29.30 -0.42
CA VAL A 55 3.06 28.44 -1.29
C VAL A 55 3.96 27.48 -0.49
N GLU A 56 4.64 27.92 0.57
CA GLU A 56 5.46 27.05 1.43
C GLU A 56 4.61 26.00 2.16
N LYS A 57 3.40 26.36 2.58
CA LYS A 57 2.46 25.40 3.20
C LYS A 57 1.98 24.35 2.20
N LEU A 58 1.69 24.77 0.97
CA LEU A 58 1.29 23.84 -0.10
C LEU A 58 2.43 22.90 -0.49
N ALA A 59 3.66 23.40 -0.62
CA ALA A 59 4.83 22.57 -0.89
C ALA A 59 5.01 21.49 0.18
N GLY A 60 4.90 21.84 1.46
CA GLY A 60 4.97 20.85 2.55
C GLY A 60 3.83 19.83 2.53
N GLN A 61 2.64 20.20 2.07
CA GLN A 61 1.54 19.24 1.88
C GLN A 61 1.81 18.27 0.72
N ILE A 62 2.42 18.76 -0.38
CA ILE A 62 2.82 17.92 -1.51
C ILE A 62 3.90 16.93 -1.04
N ASP A 63 4.94 17.39 -0.36
CA ASP A 63 6.02 16.53 0.15
C ASP A 63 5.47 15.45 1.09
N HIS A 64 4.53 15.80 1.97
CA HIS A 64 3.86 14.84 2.84
C HIS A 64 3.06 13.79 2.05
N ILE A 65 2.30 14.19 1.04
CA ILE A 65 1.54 13.24 0.19
C ILE A 65 2.50 12.31 -0.55
N VAL A 66 3.58 12.84 -1.12
CA VAL A 66 4.62 12.04 -1.77
C VAL A 66 5.18 11.01 -0.80
N GLY A 67 5.62 11.43 0.39
CA GLY A 67 6.17 10.52 1.39
C GLY A 67 5.18 9.44 1.84
N VAL A 68 3.90 9.80 2.06
CA VAL A 68 2.85 8.83 2.44
C VAL A 68 2.57 7.83 1.32
N VAL A 69 2.52 8.29 0.06
CA VAL A 69 2.26 7.45 -1.11
C VAL A 69 3.42 6.49 -1.34
N GLU A 70 4.66 6.97 -1.29
CA GLU A 70 5.86 6.14 -1.42
C GLU A 70 5.94 5.08 -0.31
N SER A 71 5.67 5.48 0.95
CA SER A 71 5.64 4.57 2.09
C SER A 71 4.58 3.49 1.94
N ARG A 72 3.36 3.88 1.53
CA ARG A 72 2.25 2.94 1.28
C ARG A 72 2.58 2.00 0.13
N SER A 73 3.11 2.51 -0.98
CA SER A 73 3.47 1.73 -2.16
C SER A 73 4.52 0.65 -1.83
N THR A 74 5.55 1.02 -1.06
CA THR A 74 6.59 0.10 -0.61
C THR A 74 6.03 -1.01 0.28
N ALA A 75 5.18 -0.63 1.25
CA ALA A 75 4.53 -1.60 2.13
C ALA A 75 3.62 -2.56 1.36
N THR A 76 2.81 -2.06 0.42
CA THR A 76 1.95 -2.89 -0.44
C THR A 76 2.77 -3.83 -1.33
N SER A 77 3.86 -3.35 -1.93
CA SER A 77 4.74 -4.18 -2.76
C SER A 77 5.39 -5.33 -1.97
N LEU A 78 5.89 -5.04 -0.76
CA LEU A 78 6.46 -6.07 0.11
C LEU A 78 5.41 -7.10 0.54
N MET A 79 4.21 -6.64 0.89
CA MET A 79 3.11 -7.54 1.26
C MET A 79 2.68 -8.42 0.08
N MET A 80 2.62 -7.85 -1.14
CA MET A 80 2.34 -8.64 -2.34
C MET A 80 3.40 -9.71 -2.60
N LYS A 81 4.70 -9.39 -2.47
CA LYS A 81 5.77 -10.38 -2.59
C LYS A 81 5.67 -11.50 -1.55
N MET A 82 5.31 -11.15 -0.32
CA MET A 82 5.14 -12.13 0.76
C MET A 82 3.90 -13.00 0.58
N GLN A 83 2.83 -12.46 0.00
CA GLN A 83 1.57 -13.18 -0.25
C GLN A 83 1.62 -14.09 -1.49
N LEU A 84 2.37 -13.69 -2.52
CA LEU A 84 2.45 -14.43 -3.79
C LEU A 84 3.48 -15.58 -3.77
N GLY A 85 4.35 -15.61 -2.75
CA GLY A 85 5.46 -16.56 -2.68
C GLY A 85 6.46 -16.39 -3.83
N SER A 86 7.38 -17.34 -3.97
CA SER A 86 8.31 -17.36 -5.10
C SER A 86 7.59 -17.71 -6.41
N SER A 87 7.87 -16.95 -7.46
CA SER A 87 7.26 -17.17 -8.78
C SER A 87 7.89 -18.36 -9.51
N ILE A 88 7.14 -19.00 -10.42
CA ILE A 88 7.67 -20.11 -11.24
C ILE A 88 8.91 -19.67 -12.04
N PRO A 89 8.93 -18.52 -12.74
CA PRO A 89 10.11 -18.09 -13.48
C PRO A 89 11.35 -17.92 -12.60
N GLU A 90 11.19 -17.35 -11.41
CA GLU A 90 12.28 -17.13 -10.45
C GLU A 90 12.88 -18.45 -9.96
N VAL A 91 12.05 -19.44 -9.59
CA VAL A 91 12.59 -20.74 -9.15
C VAL A 91 13.21 -21.51 -10.32
N MET A 92 12.66 -21.40 -11.53
CA MET A 92 13.19 -22.07 -12.72
C MET A 92 14.51 -21.46 -13.21
N GLU A 93 14.72 -20.16 -13.02
CA GLU A 93 16.02 -19.52 -13.24
C GLU A 93 17.08 -20.14 -12.33
N VAL A 94 16.76 -20.30 -11.04
CA VAL A 94 17.67 -20.96 -10.09
C VAL A 94 17.92 -22.42 -10.49
N VAL A 95 16.88 -23.17 -10.88
CA VAL A 95 17.03 -24.56 -11.34
C VAL A 95 17.99 -24.63 -12.53
N SER A 96 17.84 -23.73 -13.51
CA SER A 96 18.68 -23.72 -14.71
C SER A 96 20.15 -23.36 -14.41
N SER A 97 20.44 -22.81 -13.23
CA SER A 97 21.80 -22.56 -12.75
C SER A 97 22.42 -23.72 -11.97
N LEU A 98 21.63 -24.76 -11.63
CA LEU A 98 22.11 -25.94 -10.91
C LEU A 98 22.84 -26.89 -11.87
N PRO A 99 23.87 -27.61 -11.38
CA PRO A 99 24.51 -28.66 -12.16
C PRO A 99 23.47 -29.71 -12.58
N GLU A 100 23.59 -30.27 -13.79
CA GLU A 100 22.72 -31.32 -14.34
C GLU A 100 21.23 -30.93 -14.57
N CYS A 101 20.86 -29.68 -14.31
CA CYS A 101 19.54 -29.11 -14.56
C CYS A 101 19.48 -28.29 -15.87
N GLU A 102 20.10 -28.79 -16.93
CA GLU A 102 19.98 -28.20 -18.27
C GLU A 102 18.52 -28.22 -18.76
N PRO A 103 18.06 -27.25 -19.57
CA PRO A 103 16.66 -27.12 -20.04
C PRO A 103 16.06 -28.31 -20.82
N THR A 104 16.80 -29.41 -20.98
CA THR A 104 16.36 -30.66 -21.60
C THR A 104 16.51 -31.87 -20.68
N SER A 105 17.05 -31.70 -19.46
CA SER A 105 17.24 -32.80 -18.53
C SER A 105 15.91 -33.25 -17.94
N THR A 106 15.85 -34.54 -17.57
CA THR A 106 14.68 -35.11 -16.89
C THR A 106 14.39 -34.39 -15.58
N LEU A 107 15.45 -33.98 -14.87
CA LEU A 107 15.36 -33.23 -13.61
C LEU A 107 14.79 -31.83 -13.82
N TRP A 108 15.17 -31.14 -14.90
CA TRP A 108 14.59 -29.85 -15.27
C TRP A 108 13.10 -29.99 -15.63
N MET A 109 12.74 -30.98 -16.46
CA MET A 109 11.33 -31.23 -16.79
C MET A 109 10.50 -31.61 -15.55
N PHE A 110 11.06 -32.39 -14.64
CA PHE A 110 10.43 -32.67 -13.35
C PHE A 110 10.20 -31.39 -12.54
N ALA A 111 11.21 -30.53 -12.43
CA ALA A 111 11.10 -29.26 -11.72
C ALA A 111 9.96 -28.38 -12.26
N THR A 112 9.76 -28.33 -13.59
CA THR A 112 8.64 -27.58 -14.17
C THR A 112 7.27 -28.06 -13.67
N ARG A 113 7.14 -29.37 -13.40
CA ARG A 113 5.89 -29.96 -12.88
C ARG A 113 5.79 -29.80 -11.37
N LEU A 114 6.87 -30.08 -10.64
CA LEU A 114 6.94 -29.96 -9.19
C LEU A 114 6.55 -28.56 -8.72
N PHE A 115 7.08 -27.54 -9.41
CA PHE A 115 6.84 -26.14 -9.05
C PHE A 115 5.50 -25.58 -9.50
N PHE A 116 4.58 -26.37 -10.06
CA PHE A 116 3.17 -25.97 -10.03
C PHE A 116 2.61 -25.96 -8.60
N ASN A 117 3.15 -26.80 -7.72
CA ASN A 117 2.81 -26.77 -6.30
C ASN A 117 3.53 -25.59 -5.60
N GLN A 118 2.75 -24.67 -5.03
CA GLN A 118 3.27 -23.51 -4.31
C GLN A 118 4.09 -23.88 -3.08
N GLU A 119 3.67 -24.88 -2.31
CA GLU A 119 4.38 -25.33 -1.12
C GLU A 119 5.79 -25.79 -1.47
N MET A 120 5.92 -26.56 -2.56
CA MET A 120 7.22 -27.03 -3.06
C MET A 120 8.11 -25.87 -3.52
N ARG A 121 7.53 -24.83 -4.14
CA ARG A 121 8.29 -23.61 -4.51
C ARG A 121 8.79 -22.87 -3.27
N GLU A 122 7.95 -22.75 -2.24
CA GLU A 122 8.32 -22.07 -0.99
C GLU A 122 9.43 -22.83 -0.27
N ILE A 123 9.29 -24.15 -0.11
CA ILE A 123 10.33 -25.02 0.46
C ILE A 123 11.65 -24.84 -0.31
N PHE A 124 11.63 -24.93 -1.64
CA PHE A 124 12.81 -24.72 -2.47
C PHE A 124 13.42 -23.33 -2.33
N SER A 125 12.60 -22.30 -2.11
CA SER A 125 13.04 -20.92 -1.96
C SER A 125 13.67 -20.63 -0.59
N THR A 126 13.30 -21.38 0.46
CA THR A 126 13.97 -21.28 1.77
C THR A 126 15.40 -21.81 1.76
N MET A 127 15.73 -22.72 0.83
CA MET A 127 17.07 -23.30 0.70
C MET A 127 18.04 -22.25 0.15
N LYS A 128 19.12 -21.98 0.89
CA LYS A 128 20.08 -20.92 0.51
C LYS A 128 21.18 -21.40 -0.42
N THR A 129 21.61 -22.65 -0.28
CA THR A 129 22.77 -23.18 -1.00
C THR A 129 22.35 -23.96 -2.25
N PRO A 130 23.00 -23.74 -3.41
CA PRO A 130 22.70 -24.47 -4.65
C PRO A 130 22.79 -25.99 -4.49
N ASN A 131 23.78 -26.49 -3.74
CA ASN A 131 23.96 -27.92 -3.51
C ASN A 131 22.79 -28.54 -2.74
N VAL A 132 22.21 -27.82 -1.76
CA VAL A 132 21.05 -28.31 -1.01
C VAL A 132 19.80 -28.32 -1.88
N LYS A 133 19.61 -27.26 -2.69
CA LYS A 133 18.53 -27.21 -3.70
C LYS A 133 18.59 -28.39 -4.67
N PHE A 134 19.79 -28.68 -5.19
CA PHE A 134 20.01 -29.79 -6.11
C PHE A 134 19.76 -31.16 -5.44
N ALA A 135 20.32 -31.37 -4.24
CA ALA A 135 20.14 -32.62 -3.50
C ALA A 135 18.66 -32.88 -3.16
N TRP A 136 17.93 -31.85 -2.73
CA TRP A 136 16.50 -31.96 -2.46
C TRP A 136 15.71 -32.25 -3.73
N LEU A 137 15.97 -31.53 -4.83
CA LEU A 137 15.27 -31.76 -6.09
C LEU A 137 15.51 -33.18 -6.62
N THR A 138 16.73 -33.70 -6.44
CA THR A 138 17.08 -35.09 -6.79
C THR A 138 16.36 -36.09 -5.89
N TYR A 139 16.22 -35.80 -4.59
CA TYR A 139 15.44 -36.62 -3.67
C TYR A 139 13.97 -36.68 -4.07
N GLU A 140 13.33 -35.53 -4.34
CA GLU A 140 11.94 -35.48 -4.80
C GLU A 140 11.75 -36.21 -6.13
N PHE A 141 12.71 -36.10 -7.06
CA PHE A 141 12.69 -36.82 -8.33
C PHE A 141 12.74 -38.34 -8.17
N ASN A 142 13.46 -38.84 -7.16
CA ASN A 142 13.55 -40.28 -6.89
C ASN A 142 12.35 -40.82 -6.10
N ASN A 143 11.55 -39.94 -5.50
CA ASN A 143 10.45 -40.27 -4.60
C ASN A 143 9.06 -39.98 -5.21
N GLN A 144 9.00 -39.67 -6.50
CA GLN A 144 7.77 -39.37 -7.25
C GLN A 144 6.96 -40.62 -7.64
#